data_AF-A0A0W0G6G8-F1
#
_entry.id   AF-A0A0W0G6G8-F1
#
_cell.length_a   1.000
_cell.length_b   1.000
_cell.length_c   1.000
_cell.angle_alpha   90.00
_cell.angle_beta   90.00
_cell.angle_gamma   90.00
#
_symmetry.space_group_name_H-M   'P 1'
#
loop_
_entity.id
_entity.type
_entity.pdbx_description
1 polymer ?
#
loop_
_entity_poly.entity_id
_entity_poly.type
_entity_poly.pdbx_seq_one_letter_code
_entity_poly.pdbx_strand_id
1 'polypeptide(L)'
;MRRTENRGFASWDDAFFTRELKPGVRPILNPDDISLIYNPCESTVLHITRGVKKTDKLFLKGQTYTITDLLNIQYADSFIGGEQCIKGFLIHRIIIVGTRL
;
A
#
# COMPACT_ATOMS: atom_id res chain seq x y z
N MET A 1 20.98 23.69 22.12
CA MET A 1 20.70 22.43 21.39
C MET A 1 21.06 22.65 19.92
N ARG A 2 22.22 22.16 19.44
CA ARG A 2 22.62 22.33 18.03
C ARG A 2 21.71 21.43 17.17
N ARG A 3 20.81 22.03 16.40
CA ARG A 3 20.21 21.33 15.25
C ARG A 3 21.34 21.15 14.24
N THR A 4 21.79 19.92 14.05
CA THR A 4 22.63 19.57 12.90
C THR A 4 21.78 19.77 11.64
N GLU A 5 22.41 20.21 10.55
CA GLU A 5 21.75 20.51 9.26
C GLU A 5 20.85 19.36 8.80
N ASN A 6 21.29 18.11 9.04
CA ASN A 6 20.59 16.89 8.62
C ASN A 6 19.75 16.24 9.72
N ARG A 7 19.42 16.95 10.82
CA ARG A 7 18.65 16.43 11.97
C ARG A 7 19.18 15.12 12.59
N GLY A 8 20.47 14.81 12.39
CA GLY A 8 21.12 13.61 12.90
C GLY A 8 21.14 12.41 11.94
N PHE A 9 20.66 12.55 10.70
CA PHE A 9 20.70 11.49 9.70
C PHE A 9 21.95 11.57 8.83
N ALA A 10 22.57 10.42 8.56
CA ALA A 10 23.81 10.31 7.78
C ALA A 10 23.57 10.40 6.26
N SER A 11 22.43 9.90 5.78
CA SER A 11 22.04 9.93 4.36
C SER A 11 20.52 10.07 4.22
N TRP A 12 20.08 10.53 3.05
CA TRP A 12 18.65 10.63 2.76
C TRP A 12 18.02 9.24 2.59
N ASP A 13 18.59 8.38 1.73
CA ASP A 13 18.06 7.05 1.41
C ASP A 13 18.13 6.10 2.62
N ASP A 14 19.34 5.84 3.11
CA ASP A 14 19.57 4.75 4.07
C ASP A 14 19.28 5.14 5.53
N ALA A 15 19.33 6.43 5.87
CA ALA A 15 19.14 6.86 7.25
C ALA A 15 17.79 7.56 7.49
N PHE A 16 17.30 8.38 6.55
CA PHE A 16 16.07 9.15 6.74
C PHE A 16 14.83 8.49 6.12
N PHE A 17 14.92 8.03 4.86
CA PHE A 17 13.78 7.51 4.11
C PHE A 17 13.30 6.16 4.66
N THR A 18 14.24 5.29 5.02
CA THR A 18 13.98 3.95 5.60
C THR A 18 13.97 3.92 7.12
N ARG A 19 13.99 5.08 7.79
CA ARG A 19 14.06 5.17 9.27
C ARG A 19 12.95 4.35 9.95
N GLU A 20 13.29 3.79 11.10
CA GLU A 20 12.31 3.11 11.93
C GLU A 20 11.26 4.09 12.48
N LEU A 21 10.01 3.62 12.49
CA LEU A 21 8.93 4.35 13.12
C LEU A 21 8.98 4.17 14.63
N LYS A 22 8.51 5.19 15.34
CA LYS A 22 8.40 5.12 16.81
C LYS A 22 7.46 3.97 17.20
N PRO A 23 7.75 3.21 18.27
CA PRO A 23 6.83 2.21 18.78
C PRO A 23 5.43 2.77 19.03
N GLY A 24 4.40 2.01 18.69
CA GLY A 24 2.99 2.37 18.93
C GLY A 24 2.36 3.35 17.95
N VAL A 25 3.10 3.89 16.96
CA VAL A 25 2.49 4.83 15.98
C VAL A 25 1.61 4.15 14.94
N ARG A 26 1.71 2.82 14.80
CA ARG A 26 0.84 1.99 13.94
C ARG A 26 0.01 1.04 14.81
N PRO A 27 -1.08 1.52 15.43
CA PRO A 27 -1.98 0.65 16.16
C PRO A 27 -2.68 -0.30 15.18
N ILE A 28 -2.58 -1.60 15.43
CA ILE A 28 -3.36 -2.62 14.75
C ILE A 28 -4.63 -2.80 15.57
N LEU A 29 -5.77 -2.48 14.96
CA LEU A 29 -7.08 -2.80 15.55
C LEU A 29 -7.25 -4.33 15.48
N ASN A 30 -7.87 -4.96 16.47
CA ASN A 30 -8.24 -6.39 16.47
C ASN A 30 -7.23 -7.34 15.77
N PRO A 31 -6.01 -7.50 16.32
CA PRO A 31 -4.97 -8.32 15.68
C PRO A 31 -5.33 -9.80 15.53
N ASP A 32 -6.26 -10.31 16.36
CA ASP A 32 -6.69 -11.71 16.34
C ASP A 32 -7.80 -12.00 15.30
N ASP A 33 -8.42 -10.96 14.73
CA ASP A 33 -9.49 -11.12 13.74
C ASP A 33 -8.92 -11.26 12.32
N ILE A 34 -8.83 -12.52 11.87
CA ILE A 34 -8.33 -12.88 10.54
C ILE A 34 -9.28 -12.47 9.39
N SER A 35 -10.48 -11.97 9.68
CA SER A 35 -11.42 -11.47 8.66
C SER A 35 -11.14 -10.03 8.23
N LEU A 36 -10.23 -9.34 8.92
CA LEU A 36 -9.90 -7.94 8.66
C LEU A 36 -8.64 -7.81 7.80
N ILE A 37 -8.77 -7.08 6.70
CA ILE A 37 -7.64 -6.71 5.84
C ILE A 37 -7.18 -5.31 6.21
N TYR A 38 -5.92 -5.20 6.63
CA TYR A 38 -5.26 -3.95 6.99
C TYR A 38 -4.46 -3.39 5.82
N ASN A 39 -4.32 -2.07 5.76
CA ASN A 39 -3.48 -1.42 4.77
C ASN A 39 -1.99 -1.76 5.03
N PRO A 40 -1.24 -2.26 4.02
CA PRO A 40 0.17 -2.63 4.21
C PRO A 40 1.09 -1.44 4.48
N CYS A 41 0.70 -0.24 4.10
CA CYS A 41 1.49 0.97 4.26
C CYS A 41 0.63 2.17 4.63
N GLU A 42 1.26 3.26 5.07
CA GLU A 42 0.56 4.54 5.24
C GLU A 42 0.18 5.03 3.85
N SER A 43 -1.01 4.65 3.36
CA SER A 43 -1.42 4.94 1.98
C SER A 43 -2.90 5.22 1.80
N THR A 44 -3.25 6.30 1.11
CA THR A 44 -4.67 6.61 0.87
C THR A 44 -5.18 5.67 -0.21
N VAL A 45 -6.32 5.04 0.05
CA VAL A 45 -7.00 4.21 -0.96
C VAL A 45 -7.45 5.10 -2.11
N LEU A 46 -6.86 4.89 -3.28
CA LEU A 46 -7.20 5.58 -4.51
C LEU A 46 -8.36 4.90 -5.24
N HIS A 47 -8.36 3.56 -5.25
CA HIS A 47 -9.35 2.79 -5.99
C HIS A 47 -9.50 1.39 -5.41
N ILE A 48 -10.73 0.90 -5.34
CA ILE A 48 -11.06 -0.48 -4.99
C ILE A 48 -11.83 -1.08 -6.17
N THR A 49 -11.32 -2.17 -6.74
CA THR A 49 -12.02 -2.95 -7.77
C THR A 49 -12.38 -4.30 -7.20
N ARG A 50 -13.63 -4.73 -7.37
CA ARG A 50 -14.09 -6.07 -6.98
C ARG A 50 -14.40 -6.90 -8.21
N GLY A 51 -14.14 -8.21 -8.17
CA GLY A 51 -14.43 -9.10 -9.30
C GLY A 51 -13.58 -8.75 -10.53
N VAL A 52 -12.27 -8.71 -10.31
CA VAL A 52 -11.28 -8.18 -11.25
C VAL A 52 -11.31 -8.92 -12.60
N LYS A 53 -11.48 -8.21 -13.72
CA LYS A 53 -11.55 -8.81 -15.07
C LYS A 53 -10.26 -8.63 -15.85
N LYS A 54 -9.94 -9.55 -16.76
CA LYS A 54 -8.74 -9.49 -17.62
C LYS A 54 -8.60 -8.16 -18.39
N THR A 55 -9.72 -7.60 -18.82
CA THR A 55 -9.79 -6.34 -19.59
C THR A 55 -9.89 -5.10 -18.73
N ASP A 56 -9.84 -5.22 -17.39
CA ASP A 56 -9.94 -4.06 -16.51
C ASP A 56 -8.75 -3.13 -16.71
N LYS A 57 -9.08 -1.84 -16.78
CA LYS A 57 -8.14 -0.75 -16.99
C LYS A 57 -7.74 -0.18 -15.65
N LEU A 58 -6.54 -0.54 -15.23
CA LEU A 58 -5.92 -0.12 -13.99
C LEU A 58 -5.10 1.15 -14.21
N PHE A 59 -5.60 2.29 -13.73
CA PHE A 59 -4.84 3.55 -13.76
C PHE A 59 -3.69 3.54 -12.73
N LEU A 60 -2.44 3.67 -13.16
CA LEU A 60 -1.24 3.80 -12.33
C LEU A 60 -0.28 4.81 -12.94
N LYS A 61 0.23 5.74 -12.12
CA LYS A 61 1.25 6.74 -12.53
C LYS A 61 0.89 7.50 -13.82
N GLY A 62 -0.38 7.86 -13.98
CA GLY A 62 -0.86 8.61 -15.15
C GLY A 62 -1.05 7.77 -16.43
N GLN A 63 -0.83 6.45 -16.37
CA GLN A 63 -1.02 5.53 -17.48
C GLN A 63 -2.02 4.44 -17.12
N THR A 64 -2.65 3.86 -18.14
CA THR A 64 -3.59 2.75 -17.97
C THR A 64 -2.90 1.43 -18.28
N TYR A 65 -2.95 0.50 -17.35
CA TYR A 65 -2.41 -0.86 -17.49
C TYR A 65 -3.52 -1.89 -17.42
N THR A 66 -3.37 -3.02 -18.11
CA THR A 66 -4.17 -4.21 -17.81
C THR A 66 -3.50 -5.01 -16.70
N ILE A 67 -4.21 -5.98 -16.12
CA ILE A 67 -3.63 -6.90 -15.12
C ILE A 67 -2.52 -7.74 -15.74
N THR A 68 -2.69 -8.15 -16.99
CA THR A 68 -1.66 -8.88 -17.73
C THR A 68 -0.40 -8.06 -17.92
N ASP A 69 -0.51 -6.75 -18.14
CA ASP A 69 0.65 -5.85 -18.23
C ASP A 69 1.33 -5.69 -16.86
N LEU A 70 0.56 -5.72 -15.78
CA LEU A 70 1.06 -5.51 -14.42
C LEU A 70 1.74 -6.75 -13.84
N LEU A 71 1.14 -7.93 -14.03
CA LEU A 71 1.51 -9.17 -13.35
C LEU A 71 2.19 -10.19 -14.26
N ASN A 72 2.37 -9.89 -15.55
CA ASN A 72 2.78 -10.86 -16.56
C ASN A 72 1.71 -11.96 -16.78
N ILE A 73 1.64 -12.51 -17.99
CA ILE A 73 0.57 -13.43 -18.43
C ILE A 73 0.47 -14.65 -17.52
N GLN A 74 1.61 -15.17 -17.06
CA GLN A 74 1.69 -16.38 -16.25
C GLN A 74 1.06 -16.26 -14.85
N TYR A 75 0.97 -15.06 -14.29
CA TYR A 75 0.37 -14.84 -12.97
C TYR A 75 -1.01 -14.19 -13.05
N ALA A 76 -1.30 -13.47 -14.13
CA ALA A 76 -2.54 -12.72 -14.28
C ALA A 76 -3.81 -13.58 -14.14
N ASP A 77 -3.79 -14.81 -14.67
CA ASP A 77 -4.96 -15.70 -14.65
C ASP A 77 -5.39 -16.10 -13.23
N SER A 78 -4.45 -16.16 -12.27
CA SER A 78 -4.75 -16.46 -10.86
C SER A 78 -5.47 -15.32 -10.12
N PHE A 79 -5.42 -14.09 -10.65
CA PHE A 79 -6.06 -12.91 -10.05
C PHE A 79 -7.34 -12.49 -10.78
N ILE A 80 -7.64 -13.09 -11.93
CA ILE A 80 -8.88 -12.86 -12.67
C ILE A 80 -10.03 -13.52 -11.91
N GLY A 81 -11.08 -12.75 -11.61
CA GLY A 81 -12.17 -13.14 -10.73
C GLY A 81 -11.86 -12.98 -9.24
N GLY A 82 -10.68 -12.47 -8.89
CA GLY A 82 -10.31 -12.17 -7.51
C GLY A 82 -11.25 -11.16 -6.85
N GLU A 83 -11.45 -11.31 -5.54
CA GLU A 83 -12.50 -10.60 -4.81
C GLU A 83 -12.24 -9.10 -4.70
N GLN A 84 -11.00 -8.65 -4.42
CA GLN A 84 -10.67 -7.23 -4.22
C GLN A 84 -9.25 -6.87 -4.69
N CYS A 85 -9.12 -5.80 -5.49
CA CYS A 85 -7.85 -5.13 -5.80
C CYS A 85 -7.89 -3.72 -5.22
N ILE A 86 -6.96 -3.41 -4.29
CA ILE A 86 -6.86 -2.13 -3.61
C ILE A 86 -5.60 -1.41 -4.08
N LYS A 87 -5.75 -0.15 -4.52
CA LYS A 87 -4.62 0.72 -4.87
C LYS A 87 -4.44 1.79 -3.81
N GLY A 88 -3.24 1.85 -3.23
CA GLY A 88 -2.84 2.86 -2.26
C GLY A 88 -1.82 3.84 -2.83
N PHE A 89 -1.86 5.09 -2.38
CA PHE A 89 -0.78 6.07 -2.59
C PHE A 89 -0.10 6.39 -1.26
N LEU A 90 1.22 6.25 -1.18
CA LEU A 90 1.97 6.49 0.07
C LEU A 90 1.79 7.93 0.57
N ILE A 91 1.34 8.07 1.80
CA ILE A 91 1.20 9.34 2.50
C ILE A 91 1.81 9.26 3.91
N HIS A 92 1.98 10.40 4.57
CA HIS A 92 2.67 10.50 5.86
C HIS A 92 1.78 10.23 7.10
N ARG A 93 0.48 9.91 6.92
CA ARG A 93 -0.47 9.69 8.04
C ARG A 93 -1.72 8.94 7.60
N ILE A 94 -1.95 7.73 8.10
CA ILE A 94 -3.24 7.02 7.98
C ILE A 94 -3.59 6.20 9.20
N ILE A 95 -4.88 6.23 9.53
CA ILE A 95 -5.58 5.29 10.40
C ILE A 95 -5.85 4.03 9.58
N ILE A 96 -5.39 2.87 10.03
CA ILE A 96 -5.63 1.61 9.33
C ILE A 96 -7.14 1.31 9.39
N VAL A 97 -7.87 1.58 8.30
CA VAL A 97 -9.29 1.25 8.17
C VAL A 97 -9.38 -0.19 7.67
N GLY A 98 -9.82 -1.10 8.54
CA GLY A 98 -10.09 -2.49 8.15
C GLY A 98 -11.30 -2.54 7.23
N THR A 99 -11.11 -2.99 5.99
CA THR A 99 -12.23 -3.38 5.13
C THR A 99 -12.51 -4.86 5.34
N ARG A 100 -13.77 -5.18 5.63
CA ARG A 100 -14.25 -6.56 5.76
C ARG A 100 -14.41 -7.17 4.36
N LEU A 101 -14.10 -8.46 4.23
CA LEU A 101 -14.46 -9.26 3.03
C LEU A 101 -15.97 -9.22 2.80
#